data_AF-A0A6G0QAN6-F1
#
_entry.id   AF-A0A6G0QAN6-F1
#
_cell.length_a   1.000
_cell.length_b   1.000
_cell.length_c   1.000
_cell.angle_alpha   90.00
_cell.angle_beta   90.00
_cell.angle_gamma   90.00
#
_symmetry.space_group_name_H-M   'P 1'
#
loop_
_entity.id
_entity.type
_entity.pdbx_description
1 polymer ?
#
loop_
_entity_poly.entity_id
_entity_poly.type
_entity_poly.pdbx_seq_one_letter_code
_entity_poly.pdbx_strand_id
1 'polypeptide(L)'
;MRLLYVSARNVAGSTGFPVATPKLVNFLFERATEPGIASRLLLAFDYACEHWGTVQEEWLEVFSPEGGRVDKELASNLKGWNPPTELHNQAPDSPVLVLVIDDAGSLLDKSDAYGVSYLRLLRHALKRVNVHLRQKGSTGLIFGVVVDTNALIHDFVPPSDKPSVLDPSSRADQMTR
;
A
#
# COMPACT_ATOMS: atom_id res chain seq x y z
N MET A 1 -6.92 9.10 11.60
CA MET A 1 -6.40 8.26 10.49
C MET A 1 -5.16 8.93 9.91
N ARG A 2 -4.18 8.16 9.45
CA ARG A 2 -2.99 8.65 8.76
C ARG A 2 -2.83 7.97 7.41
N LEU A 3 -2.28 8.70 6.47
CA LEU A 3 -2.15 8.29 5.07
C LEU A 3 -0.67 8.11 4.73
N LEU A 4 -0.31 6.95 4.20
CA LEU A 4 0.96 6.70 3.53
C LEU A 4 0.66 6.56 2.03
N TYR A 5 0.96 7.61 1.28
CA TYR A 5 0.72 7.65 -0.17
C TYR A 5 1.97 7.18 -0.93
N VAL A 6 1.78 6.29 -1.90
CA VAL A 6 2.82 5.70 -2.75
C VAL A 6 2.35 5.80 -4.19
N SER A 7 3.04 6.57 -5.03
CA SER A 7 2.89 6.48 -6.48
C SER A 7 3.89 5.46 -7.02
N ALA A 8 3.37 4.34 -7.53
CA ALA A 8 4.17 3.25 -8.09
C ALA A 8 4.65 3.51 -9.51
N ARG A 9 4.37 4.68 -10.07
CA ARG A 9 4.75 5.09 -11.43
C ARG A 9 6.23 4.79 -11.73
N ASN A 10 6.47 4.12 -12.85
CA ASN A 10 7.79 3.66 -13.30
C ASN A 10 8.24 4.39 -14.57
N VAL A 11 8.38 5.71 -14.51
CA VAL A 11 8.95 6.52 -15.60
C VAL A 11 10.08 7.40 -15.10
N ALA A 12 11.18 7.47 -15.87
CA ALA A 12 12.29 8.36 -15.57
C ALA A 12 11.85 9.82 -15.74
N GLY A 13 12.03 10.65 -14.70
CA GLY A 13 11.78 12.08 -14.79
C GLY A 13 10.29 12.49 -14.81
N SER A 14 9.41 11.79 -14.10
CA SER A 14 7.99 12.19 -13.97
C SER A 14 7.85 13.61 -13.40
N THR A 15 7.54 14.58 -14.26
CA THR A 15 7.22 15.96 -13.90
C THR A 15 5.72 16.18 -13.64
N GLY A 16 4.88 15.17 -13.90
CA GLY A 16 3.43 15.24 -13.76
C GLY A 16 2.91 14.75 -12.41
N PHE A 17 1.79 15.31 -11.96
CA PHE A 17 1.09 14.86 -10.75
C PHE A 17 0.32 13.55 -11.02
N PRO A 18 0.26 12.62 -10.04
CA PRO A 18 1.09 12.58 -8.84
C PRO A 18 2.54 12.18 -9.15
N VAL A 19 3.47 12.70 -8.35
CA VAL A 19 4.91 12.47 -8.51
C VAL A 19 5.22 11.02 -8.09
N ALA A 20 6.03 10.32 -8.90
CA ALA A 20 6.48 8.98 -8.59
C ALA A 20 7.22 8.93 -7.24
N THR A 21 6.97 7.89 -6.43
CA THR A 21 7.63 7.70 -5.12
C THR A 21 8.48 6.42 -5.12
N PRO A 22 9.53 6.33 -5.97
CA PRO A 22 10.29 5.09 -6.13
C PRO A 22 10.94 4.62 -4.82
N LYS A 23 11.27 5.54 -3.92
CA LYS A 23 11.84 5.24 -2.61
C LYS A 23 10.84 4.51 -1.70
N LEU A 24 9.57 4.94 -1.68
CA LEU A 24 8.50 4.25 -0.94
C LEU A 24 8.14 2.90 -1.54
N VAL A 25 8.15 2.81 -2.87
CA VAL A 25 7.95 1.54 -3.58
C VAL A 25 9.07 0.57 -3.21
N ASN A 26 10.33 1.02 -3.23
CA ASN A 26 11.47 0.20 -2.83
C ASN A 26 11.42 -0.15 -1.35
N PHE A 27 11.10 0.79 -0.46
CA PHE A 27 10.88 0.48 0.95
C PHE A 27 9.90 -0.70 1.07
N LEU A 28 8.69 -0.60 0.51
CA LEU A 28 7.70 -1.66 0.65
C LEU A 28 8.11 -2.97 -0.05
N PHE A 29 8.63 -2.91 -1.27
CA PHE A 29 8.74 -4.05 -2.17
C PHE A 29 10.17 -4.47 -2.54
N GLU A 30 11.21 -3.84 -2.02
CA GLU A 30 12.59 -4.29 -2.24
C GLU A 30 12.73 -5.71 -1.69
N ARG A 31 13.21 -6.62 -2.55
CA ARG A 31 13.32 -8.06 -2.24
C ARG A 31 12.00 -8.59 -1.63
N ALA A 32 10.89 -8.24 -2.27
CA ALA A 32 9.55 -8.51 -1.77
C ALA A 32 9.36 -9.96 -1.36
N THR A 33 8.96 -10.15 -0.11
CA THR A 33 8.40 -11.38 0.43
C THR A 33 7.22 -11.00 1.29
N GLU A 34 6.27 -11.91 1.50
CA GLU A 34 5.11 -11.66 2.37
C GLU A 34 5.54 -11.21 3.78
N PRO A 35 6.45 -11.91 4.49
CA PRO A 35 6.90 -11.47 5.82
C PRO A 35 7.67 -10.15 5.78
N GLY A 36 8.44 -9.90 4.70
CA GLY A 36 9.18 -8.66 4.53
C GLY A 36 8.26 -7.46 4.39
N ILE A 37 7.25 -7.54 3.52
CA ILE A 37 6.25 -6.48 3.36
C ILE A 37 5.48 -6.28 4.68
N ALA A 38 5.09 -7.37 5.35
CA ALA A 38 4.39 -7.29 6.64
C ALA A 38 5.21 -6.55 7.71
N SER A 39 6.50 -6.87 7.82
CA SER A 39 7.40 -6.20 8.77
C SER A 39 7.50 -4.69 8.51
N ARG A 40 7.53 -4.29 7.24
CA ARG A 40 7.66 -2.88 6.84
C ARG A 40 6.37 -2.09 7.01
N LEU A 41 5.22 -2.72 6.76
CA LEU A 41 3.92 -2.15 7.10
C LEU A 41 3.76 -1.92 8.60
N LEU A 42 4.21 -2.87 9.43
CA LEU A 42 4.19 -2.72 10.88
C LEU A 42 5.13 -1.59 11.33
N LEU A 43 6.34 -1.52 10.79
CA LEU A 43 7.27 -0.43 11.07
C LEU A 43 6.68 0.94 10.75
N ALA A 44 6.03 1.07 9.58
CA ALA A 44 5.33 2.30 9.22
C ALA A 44 4.21 2.60 10.22
N PHE A 45 3.38 1.61 10.57
CA PHE A 45 2.30 1.80 11.54
C PHE A 45 2.80 2.26 12.92
N ASP A 46 3.85 1.62 13.44
CA ASP A 46 4.45 1.98 14.73
C ASP A 46 5.01 3.41 14.68
N TYR A 47 5.75 3.75 13.60
CA TYR A 47 6.24 5.11 13.37
C TYR A 47 5.10 6.14 13.33
N ALA A 48 4.01 5.83 12.62
CA ALA A 48 2.85 6.70 12.57
C ALA A 48 2.22 6.92 13.94
N CYS A 49 2.17 5.89 14.78
CA CYS A 49 1.63 6.03 16.13
C CYS A 49 2.52 6.90 17.02
N GLU A 50 3.84 6.79 16.89
CA GLU A 50 4.82 7.61 17.63
C GLU A 50 4.81 9.07 17.17
N HIS A 51 4.66 9.31 15.87
CA HIS A 51 4.74 10.62 15.23
C HIS A 51 3.37 11.13 14.77
N TRP A 52 2.29 10.74 15.45
CA TRP A 52 0.94 10.89 14.90
C TRP A 52 0.59 12.33 14.50
N GLY A 53 1.07 13.35 15.22
CA GLY A 53 0.81 14.75 14.87
C GLY A 53 1.42 15.18 13.52
N THR A 54 2.59 14.65 13.16
CA THR A 54 3.46 15.19 12.09
C THR A 54 3.75 14.18 10.99
N VAL A 55 3.43 12.89 11.18
CA VAL A 55 3.87 11.80 10.28
C VAL A 55 3.48 12.00 8.81
N GLN A 56 2.36 12.66 8.53
CA GLN A 56 1.93 12.93 7.14
C GLN A 56 2.91 13.84 6.37
N GLU A 57 3.61 14.73 7.08
CA GLU A 57 4.66 15.59 6.53
C GLU A 57 6.00 14.85 6.47
N GLU A 58 6.27 13.97 7.43
CA GLU A 58 7.56 13.29 7.62
C GLU A 58 7.75 12.02 6.75
N TRP A 59 6.69 11.40 6.23
CA TRP A 59 6.79 10.10 5.54
C TRP A 59 7.86 10.05 4.44
N LEU A 60 8.03 11.14 3.71
CA LEU A 60 8.99 11.23 2.62
C LEU A 60 10.43 11.41 3.13
N GLU A 61 10.62 11.92 4.35
CA GLU A 61 11.91 12.03 5.03
C GLU A 61 12.38 10.66 5.57
N VAL A 62 11.44 9.83 6.02
CA VAL A 62 11.69 8.55 6.73
C VAL A 62 12.13 7.42 5.79
N PHE A 63 11.65 7.40 4.54
CA PHE A 63 11.80 6.24 3.65
C PHE A 63 12.81 6.42 2.51
N SER A 64 13.88 7.19 2.74
CA SER A 64 15.02 7.30 1.81
C SER A 64 15.88 6.01 1.79
N PRO A 65 16.40 5.56 0.63
CA PRO A 65 17.08 4.27 0.46
C PRO A 65 18.37 4.09 1.27
N GLU A 66 18.94 5.14 1.87
CA GLU A 66 20.10 5.00 2.77
C GLU A 66 19.77 5.04 4.27
N GLY A 67 18.50 5.18 4.67
CA GLY A 67 18.13 5.20 6.09
C GLY A 67 18.87 6.26 6.93
N GLY A 68 19.31 7.36 6.30
CA GLY A 68 20.19 8.31 6.98
C GLY A 68 20.05 9.79 6.61
N ARG A 69 19.68 10.16 5.37
CA ARG A 69 19.51 11.58 5.00
C ARG A 69 18.46 11.77 3.90
N VAL A 70 17.63 12.79 4.12
CA VAL A 70 16.53 13.26 3.29
C VAL A 70 16.99 13.60 1.86
N ASP A 71 16.13 13.30 0.88
CA ASP A 71 16.26 13.76 -0.50
C ASP A 71 15.98 15.26 -0.59
N LYS A 72 17.04 16.07 -0.67
CA LYS A 72 16.95 17.53 -0.68
C LYS A 72 16.20 18.09 -1.90
N GLU A 73 16.16 17.36 -3.00
CA GLU A 73 15.52 17.80 -4.25
C GLU A 73 14.00 17.64 -4.15
N LEU A 74 13.52 16.53 -3.56
CA LEU A 74 12.09 16.31 -3.33
C LEU A 74 11.51 17.25 -2.25
N ALA A 75 12.25 17.49 -1.17
CA ALA A 75 11.88 18.47 -0.13
C ALA A 75 11.72 19.90 -0.70
N SER A 76 12.51 20.25 -1.72
CA SER A 76 12.40 21.55 -2.39
C SER A 76 11.16 21.68 -3.28
N ASN A 77 10.67 20.58 -3.87
CA ASN A 77 9.46 20.53 -4.69
C ASN A 77 8.17 20.57 -3.87
N LEU A 78 8.23 20.27 -2.56
CA LEU A 78 7.08 20.21 -1.66
C LEU A 78 6.89 21.47 -0.79
N LYS A 79 7.81 22.45 -0.88
CA LYS A 79 7.83 23.72 -0.12
C LYS A 79 6.59 24.61 -0.24
N GLY A 80 5.61 24.24 -1.08
CA GLY A 80 4.36 24.98 -1.29
C GLY A 80 3.11 24.27 -0.77
N TRP A 81 3.23 23.09 -0.16
CA TRP A 81 2.07 22.34 0.34
C TRP A 81 1.80 22.66 1.81
N ASN A 82 0.63 23.26 2.09
CA ASN A 82 0.17 23.56 3.44
C ASN A 82 -0.95 22.58 3.84
N PRO A 83 -0.70 21.60 4.72
CA PRO A 83 -1.74 20.73 5.23
C PRO A 83 -2.65 21.45 6.26
N PRO A 84 -3.91 21.01 6.44
CA PRO A 84 -4.83 21.59 7.41
C PRO A 84 -4.34 21.36 8.85
N THR A 85 -4.33 22.43 9.64
CA THR A 85 -3.84 22.47 11.02
C THR A 85 -4.81 21.81 12.00
N GLU A 86 -4.65 20.52 12.29
CA GLU A 86 -5.10 19.91 13.54
C GLU A 86 -4.07 18.88 14.03
N LEU A 87 -3.07 19.36 14.78
CA LEU A 87 -2.07 18.49 15.43
C LEU A 87 -2.62 17.94 16.75
N HIS A 88 -3.19 16.75 16.69
CA HIS A 88 -3.18 15.84 17.83
C HIS A 88 -1.87 15.05 17.80
N ASN A 89 -0.96 15.33 18.74
CA ASN A 89 0.36 14.68 18.81
C ASN A 89 0.28 13.22 19.27
N GLN A 90 -0.82 12.80 19.90
CA GLN A 90 -1.03 11.43 20.34
C GLN A 90 -1.86 10.65 19.32
N ALA A 91 -1.46 9.40 19.08
CA ALA A 91 -2.29 8.46 18.34
C ALA A 91 -3.63 8.24 19.08
N PRO A 92 -4.75 8.12 18.34
CA PRO A 92 -6.03 7.76 18.93
C PRO A 92 -5.99 6.31 19.44
N ASP A 93 -6.92 5.95 20.32
CA ASP A 93 -7.01 4.60 20.88
C ASP A 93 -7.12 3.51 19.79
N SER A 94 -7.76 3.81 18.66
CA SER A 94 -7.86 2.93 17.49
C SER A 94 -7.22 3.58 16.25
N PRO A 95 -5.89 3.55 16.10
CA PRO A 95 -5.22 4.21 15.00
C PRO A 95 -5.40 3.45 13.68
N VAL A 96 -5.69 4.20 12.62
CA VAL A 96 -5.86 3.67 11.26
C VAL A 96 -4.76 4.25 10.37
N LEU A 97 -3.93 3.37 9.81
CA LEU A 97 -3.00 3.70 8.73
C LEU A 97 -3.59 3.24 7.39
N VAL A 98 -3.70 4.15 6.44
CA VAL A 98 -4.11 3.86 5.07
C VAL A 98 -2.89 3.94 4.16
N LEU A 99 -2.50 2.80 3.59
CA LEU A 99 -1.55 2.74 2.48
C LEU A 99 -2.32 2.95 1.18
N VAL A 100 -2.07 4.04 0.47
CA VAL A 100 -2.58 4.25 -0.89
C VAL A 100 -1.45 3.99 -1.87
N ILE A 101 -1.65 3.04 -2.79
CA ILE A 101 -0.77 2.79 -3.92
C ILE A 101 -1.48 3.25 -5.18
N ASP A 102 -0.98 4.33 -5.76
CA ASP A 102 -1.47 4.89 -7.02
C ASP A 102 -0.55 4.49 -8.18
N ASP A 103 -1.05 4.57 -9.41
CA ASP A 103 -0.39 4.06 -10.63
C ASP A 103 0.14 2.63 -10.43
N ALA A 104 -0.63 1.80 -9.72
CA ALA A 104 -0.19 0.47 -9.27
C ALA A 104 -0.03 -0.54 -10.41
N GLY A 105 -0.39 -0.19 -11.64
CA GLY A 105 -0.21 -1.02 -12.83
C GLY A 105 1.24 -1.47 -13.01
N SER A 106 2.20 -0.63 -12.62
CA SER A 106 3.63 -0.97 -12.65
C SER A 106 4.04 -2.12 -11.71
N LEU A 107 3.19 -2.46 -10.75
CA LEU A 107 3.41 -3.56 -9.80
C LEU A 107 2.83 -4.89 -10.32
N LEU A 108 1.97 -4.87 -11.35
CA LEU A 108 1.34 -6.06 -11.91
C LEU A 108 2.38 -7.02 -12.51
N ASP A 109 3.37 -6.46 -13.20
CA ASP A 109 4.44 -7.23 -13.84
C ASP A 109 5.55 -7.65 -12.86
N LYS A 110 5.46 -7.26 -11.58
CA LYS A 110 6.49 -7.56 -10.58
C LYS A 110 6.13 -8.79 -9.77
N SER A 111 7.11 -9.68 -9.62
CA SER A 111 6.99 -10.91 -8.83
C SER A 111 8.24 -11.14 -7.97
N ASP A 112 8.09 -11.90 -6.89
CA ASP A 112 9.23 -12.36 -6.10
C ASP A 112 10.05 -13.44 -6.82
N ALA A 113 11.09 -13.95 -6.16
CA ALA A 113 11.95 -15.00 -6.69
C ALA A 113 11.21 -16.32 -7.01
N TYR A 114 9.97 -16.48 -6.53
CA TYR A 114 9.13 -17.66 -6.73
C TYR A 114 7.98 -17.40 -7.73
N GLY A 115 7.95 -16.24 -8.38
CA GLY A 115 6.89 -15.87 -9.33
C GLY A 115 5.58 -15.44 -8.67
N VAL A 116 5.59 -15.08 -7.39
CA VAL A 116 4.41 -14.56 -6.69
C VAL A 116 4.31 -13.05 -6.94
N SER A 117 3.21 -12.62 -7.56
CA SER A 117 2.91 -11.20 -7.80
C SER A 117 3.00 -10.36 -6.53
N TYR A 118 3.55 -9.15 -6.65
CA TYR A 118 3.71 -8.20 -5.53
C TYR A 118 2.37 -7.81 -4.91
N LEU A 119 1.32 -7.65 -5.69
CA LEU A 119 -0.02 -7.37 -5.16
C LEU A 119 -0.53 -8.54 -4.31
N ARG A 120 -0.30 -9.78 -4.74
CA ARG A 120 -0.65 -10.97 -3.94
C ARG A 120 0.12 -10.98 -2.63
N LEU A 121 1.43 -10.70 -2.66
CA LEU A 121 2.26 -10.59 -1.45
C LEU A 121 1.75 -9.49 -0.51
N LEU A 122 1.43 -8.30 -1.03
CA LEU A 122 0.88 -7.18 -0.27
C LEU A 122 -0.42 -7.57 0.44
N ARG A 123 -1.34 -8.23 -0.27
CA ARG A 123 -2.61 -8.69 0.30
C ARG A 123 -2.39 -9.66 1.47
N HIS A 124 -1.48 -10.62 1.31
CA HIS A 124 -1.15 -11.56 2.39
C HIS A 124 -0.47 -10.86 3.57
N ALA A 125 0.42 -9.91 3.29
CA ALA A 125 1.09 -9.10 4.31
C ALA A 125 0.10 -8.25 5.12
N LEU A 126 -0.85 -7.57 4.46
CA LEU A 126 -1.91 -6.80 5.12
C LEU A 126 -2.75 -7.69 6.05
N LYS A 127 -3.10 -8.91 5.60
CA LYS A 127 -3.81 -9.87 6.45
C LYS A 127 -2.97 -10.26 7.66
N ARG A 128 -1.69 -10.59 7.46
CA ARG A 128 -0.77 -10.99 8.53
C ARG A 128 -0.58 -9.90 9.58
N VAL A 129 -0.34 -8.67 9.16
CA VAL A 129 -0.10 -7.55 10.08
C VAL A 129 -1.34 -7.24 10.90
N ASN A 130 -2.52 -7.21 10.29
CA ASN A 130 -3.75 -6.96 11.04
C ASN A 130 -4.08 -8.10 12.03
N VAL A 131 -3.76 -9.36 11.72
CA VAL A 131 -3.85 -10.46 12.69
C VAL A 131 -2.87 -10.26 13.85
N HIS A 132 -1.63 -9.86 13.54
CA HIS A 132 -0.60 -9.59 14.55
C HIS A 132 -0.97 -8.44 15.49
N LEU A 133 -1.49 -7.34 14.96
CA LEU A 133 -1.98 -6.20 15.76
C LEU A 133 -3.08 -6.64 16.74
N ARG A 134 -4.05 -7.43 16.27
CA ARG A 134 -5.12 -7.98 17.12
C ARG A 134 -4.58 -8.92 18.20
N GLN A 135 -3.62 -9.79 17.87
CA GLN A 135 -3.00 -10.70 18.83
C GLN A 135 -2.24 -9.95 19.93
N LYS A 136 -1.70 -8.77 19.62
CA LYS A 136 -1.07 -7.86 20.59
C LYS A 136 -2.06 -7.01 21.40
N GLY A 137 -3.37 -7.18 21.19
CA GLY A 137 -4.40 -6.38 21.85
C GLY A 137 -4.55 -4.96 21.32
N SER A 138 -3.92 -4.62 20.19
CA SER A 138 -4.13 -3.33 19.53
C SER A 138 -5.46 -3.33 18.78
N THR A 139 -6.21 -2.24 18.91
CA THR A 139 -7.43 -1.96 18.14
C THR A 139 -7.13 -1.24 16.82
N GLY A 140 -5.86 -0.91 16.56
CA GLY A 140 -5.45 -0.25 15.32
C GLY A 140 -5.41 -1.20 14.12
N LEU A 141 -5.42 -0.61 12.92
CA LEU A 141 -5.47 -1.35 11.67
C LEU A 141 -4.71 -0.68 10.53
N ILE A 142 -4.25 -1.50 9.59
CA ILE A 142 -3.66 -1.04 8.34
C ILE A 142 -4.57 -1.44 7.18
N PHE A 143 -4.97 -0.46 6.37
CA PHE A 143 -5.79 -0.67 5.19
C PHE A 143 -5.00 -0.33 3.92
N GLY A 144 -5.10 -1.16 2.89
CA GLY A 144 -4.47 -0.92 1.58
C GLY A 144 -5.51 -0.51 0.55
N VAL A 145 -5.27 0.61 -0.13
CA VAL A 145 -6.02 1.06 -1.30
C VAL A 145 -5.08 0.98 -2.50
N VAL A 146 -5.46 0.23 -3.52
CA VAL A 146 -4.67 0.10 -4.75
C VAL A 146 -5.48 0.73 -5.87
N VAL A 147 -4.91 1.76 -6.50
CA VAL A 147 -5.51 2.54 -7.58
C VAL A 147 -4.62 2.39 -8.81
N ASP A 148 -5.26 2.11 -9.93
CA ASP A 148 -4.66 2.28 -11.24
C ASP A 148 -5.73 2.87 -12.15
N THR A 149 -5.30 3.78 -13.00
CA THR A 149 -6.15 4.36 -14.04
C THR A 149 -6.29 3.40 -15.23
N ASN A 150 -5.51 2.32 -15.26
CA ASN A 150 -5.63 1.20 -16.20
C ASN A 150 -6.45 0.03 -15.61
N ALA A 151 -7.26 -0.63 -16.44
CA ALA A 151 -8.32 -1.55 -16.02
C ALA A 151 -7.83 -2.91 -15.45
N LEU A 152 -6.53 -3.11 -15.27
CA LEU A 152 -5.97 -4.41 -14.89
C LEU A 152 -5.99 -4.67 -13.37
N ILE A 153 -6.36 -3.68 -12.55
CA ILE A 153 -6.37 -3.80 -11.07
C ILE A 153 -7.75 -4.16 -10.50
N HIS A 154 -8.79 -4.22 -11.33
CA HIS A 154 -10.16 -4.51 -10.86
C HIS A 154 -10.30 -5.86 -10.11
N ASP A 155 -9.40 -6.82 -10.34
CA ASP A 155 -9.42 -8.15 -9.69
C ASP A 155 -8.76 -8.20 -8.30
N PHE A 156 -8.37 -7.06 -7.71
CA PHE A 156 -7.74 -6.98 -6.38
C PHE A 156 -8.73 -7.09 -5.19
N VAL A 157 -9.99 -7.46 -5.44
CA VAL A 157 -11.06 -7.51 -4.42
C VAL A 157 -10.72 -8.50 -3.29
N PRO A 158 -11.00 -8.17 -2.01
CA PRO A 158 -10.85 -9.10 -0.89
C PRO A 158 -11.64 -10.39 -1.12
N PRO A 159 -11.17 -11.55 -0.63
CA PRO A 159 -11.89 -12.81 -0.76
C PRO A 159 -13.11 -12.82 0.17
N SER A 160 -14.17 -12.16 -0.24
CA SER A 160 -15.53 -12.33 0.30
C SER A 160 -16.56 -12.00 -0.77
N ASP A 161 -16.31 -12.43 -2.00
CA ASP A 161 -17.30 -12.58 -3.07
C ASP A 161 -16.72 -13.43 -4.22
N LYS A 162 -16.14 -14.59 -3.89
CA LYS A 162 -16.08 -15.67 -4.87
C LYS A 162 -17.32 -16.53 -4.64
N PRO A 163 -18.32 -16.52 -5.54
CA PRO A 163 -19.26 -17.62 -5.58
C PRO A 163 -18.45 -18.89 -5.81
N SER A 164 -18.53 -19.79 -4.85
CA SER A 164 -18.03 -21.16 -4.94
C SER A 164 -18.53 -21.78 -6.25
N VAL A 165 -17.59 -22.08 -7.14
CA VAL A 165 -17.54 -23.30 -7.97
C VAL A 165 -18.89 -23.92 -8.40
N LEU A 166 -19.14 -23.84 -9.71
CA LEU A 166 -19.85 -24.79 -10.58
C LEU A 166 -21.37 -24.97 -10.39
N ASP A 167 -22.12 -24.54 -11.40
CA ASP A 167 -23.30 -25.29 -11.85
C ASP A 167 -23.08 -25.75 -13.30
N PRO A 168 -22.75 -27.03 -13.55
CA PRO A 168 -22.70 -27.60 -14.89
C PRO A 168 -24.10 -28.10 -15.28
N SER A 169 -25.13 -27.24 -15.16
CA SER A 169 -26.51 -27.54 -15.56
C SER A 169 -26.93 -26.76 -16.80
N SER A 170 -26.09 -26.74 -17.82
CA SER A 170 -26.41 -26.16 -19.14
C SER A 170 -25.92 -27.03 -20.30
N ARG A 171 -25.92 -28.35 -20.08
CA ARG A 171 -25.91 -29.35 -21.16
C ARG A 171 -27.26 -30.05 -21.20
N ALA A 172 -28.27 -29.36 -21.72
CA ALA A 172 -29.44 -29.97 -22.35
C ALA A 172 -30.13 -28.89 -23.20
N ASP A 173 -30.68 -29.32 -24.32
CA ASP A 173 -31.54 -28.56 -25.24
C ASP A 173 -30.88 -27.53 -26.15
N GLN A 174 -30.26 -28.05 -27.22
CA GLN A 174 -30.62 -27.63 -28.58
C GLN A 174 -30.42 -28.80 -29.56
N MET A 175 -31.26 -29.83 -29.44
CA MET A 175 -31.72 -30.61 -30.60
C MET A 175 -33.17 -30.21 -30.83
N THR A 176 -33.44 -29.42 -31.88
CA THR A 176 -34.58 -29.52 -32.82
C THR A 176 -34.79 -28.20 -33.56
N ARG A 177 -34.31 -28.12 -34.80
CA ARG A 177 -35.15 -28.09 -36.01
C ARG A 177 -34.25 -28.04 -37.25
#